data_AF-A0A8T5QSB2-F1
#
_entry.id   AF-A0A8T5QSB2-F1
#
_cell.length_a   1.000
_cell.length_b   1.000
_cell.length_c   1.000
_cell.angle_alpha   90.00
_cell.angle_beta   90.00
_cell.angle_gamma   90.00
#
_symmetry.space_group_name_H-M   'P 1'
#
loop_
_entity.id
_entity.type
_entity.pdbx_description
1 polymer ?
#
loop_
_entity_poly.entity_id
_entity_poly.type
_entity_poly.pdbx_seq_one_letter_code
_entity_poly.pdbx_strand_id
1 'polypeptide(L)'
;MDETQKILVALGYPIWIIALIMAIVEKKDKDVKYHAFQALFFGIAFIVIWIVLWIVFTILTVATFGILGFMFLLLPIVWLIYIIMAIVYAVKAYKGEKFKVPFVHKFAYNIAYK
;
A
#
# COMPACT_ATOMS: atom_id res chain seq x y z
N MET A 1 -4.12 -19.78 -6.98
CA MET A 1 -5.12 -18.79 -6.56
C MET A 1 -6.53 -19.34 -6.72
N ASP A 2 -7.04 -19.94 -5.66
CA ASP A 2 -8.48 -20.15 -5.49
C ASP A 2 -9.23 -18.82 -5.26
N GLU A 3 -10.55 -18.89 -5.17
CA GLU A 3 -11.42 -17.72 -5.01
C GLU A 3 -11.20 -16.99 -3.67
N THR A 4 -11.01 -17.73 -2.59
CA THR A 4 -10.72 -17.15 -1.26
C THR A 4 -9.40 -16.40 -1.28
N GLN A 5 -8.35 -16.99 -1.87
CA GLN A 5 -7.06 -16.34 -2.03
C GLN A 5 -7.20 -15.04 -2.85
N LYS A 6 -7.92 -15.06 -3.97
CA LYS A 6 -8.17 -13.86 -4.80
C LYS A 6 -8.79 -12.72 -4.00
N ILE A 7 -9.80 -13.02 -3.18
CA ILE A 7 -10.46 -12.03 -2.32
C ILE A 7 -9.46 -11.49 -1.28
N LEU A 8 -8.72 -12.38 -0.61
CA LEU A 8 -7.79 -11.98 0.45
C LEU A 8 -6.63 -11.12 -0.06
N VAL A 9 -5.99 -11.48 -1.18
CA VAL A 9 -4.94 -10.62 -1.76
C VAL A 9 -5.48 -9.33 -2.34
N ALA A 10 -6.71 -9.31 -2.88
CA ALA A 10 -7.35 -8.07 -3.31
C ALA A 10 -7.63 -7.12 -2.14
N LEU A 11 -8.20 -7.64 -1.04
CA LEU A 11 -8.46 -6.88 0.18
C LEU A 11 -7.17 -6.41 0.87
N GLY A 12 -6.06 -7.11 0.65
CA GLY A 12 -4.75 -6.70 1.15
C GLY A 12 -4.28 -5.32 0.68
N TYR A 13 -4.71 -4.86 -0.50
CA TYR A 13 -4.31 -3.55 -1.04
C TYR A 13 -4.91 -2.36 -0.28
N PRO A 14 -6.23 -2.29 -0.04
CA PRO A 14 -6.80 -1.25 0.82
C PRO A 14 -6.51 -1.49 2.31
N ILE A 15 -6.43 -2.75 2.74
CA ILE A 15 -6.27 -3.15 4.14
C ILE A 15 -4.95 -3.91 4.29
N TRP A 16 -3.87 -3.17 4.49
CA TRP A 16 -2.50 -3.71 4.56
C TRP A 16 -2.31 -4.79 5.65
N ILE A 17 -3.13 -4.81 6.70
CA ILE A 17 -3.12 -5.86 7.73
C ILE A 17 -3.49 -7.23 7.14
N ILE A 18 -4.43 -7.29 6.20
CA ILE A 18 -4.78 -8.53 5.50
C ILE A 18 -3.59 -8.99 4.65
N ALA A 19 -2.91 -8.05 3.98
CA ALA A 19 -1.70 -8.36 3.22
C ALA A 19 -0.58 -8.92 4.13
N LEU A 20 -0.42 -8.39 5.34
CA LEU A 20 0.53 -8.91 6.33
C LEU A 20 0.20 -10.37 6.72
N ILE A 21 -1.07 -10.65 7.03
CA ILE A 21 -1.51 -12.00 7.37
C ILE A 21 -1.22 -12.95 6.21
N MET A 22 -1.59 -12.58 4.98
CA MET A 22 -1.35 -13.41 3.80
C MET A 22 0.14 -13.61 3.52
N ALA A 23 0.99 -12.61 3.76
CA ALA A 23 2.44 -12.71 3.59
C ALA A 23 3.08 -13.71 4.58
N ILE A 24 2.48 -13.87 5.76
CA ILE A 24 2.92 -14.82 6.78
C ILE A 24 2.36 -16.22 6.52
N VAL A 25 1.07 -16.33 6.22
CA VAL A 25 0.34 -17.61 6.11
C VAL A 25 0.65 -18.31 4.79
N GLU A 26 0.73 -17.60 3.68
CA GLU A 26 0.96 -18.21 2.38
C GLU A 26 2.43 -18.64 2.22
N LYS A 27 2.64 -19.93 1.93
CA LYS A 27 3.98 -20.53 1.76
C LYS A 27 4.19 -21.21 0.42
N LYS A 28 3.11 -21.56 -0.30
CA LYS A 28 3.18 -22.45 -1.47
C LYS A 28 2.93 -21.68 -2.75
N ASP A 29 1.87 -20.87 -2.79
CA ASP A 29 1.48 -20.14 -3.99
C ASP A 29 2.33 -18.87 -4.13
N LYS A 30 3.28 -18.90 -5.07
CA LYS A 30 4.19 -17.77 -5.36
C LYS A 30 3.44 -16.51 -5.77
N ASP A 31 2.25 -16.63 -6.37
CA ASP A 31 1.49 -15.50 -6.88
C ASP A 31 0.71 -14.82 -5.77
N VAL A 32 0.09 -15.61 -4.89
CA VAL A 32 -0.51 -15.10 -3.65
C VAL A 32 0.56 -14.44 -2.78
N LYS A 33 1.71 -15.09 -2.60
CA LYS A 33 2.84 -14.55 -1.84
C LYS A 33 3.32 -13.22 -2.44
N TYR A 34 3.47 -13.15 -3.76
CA TYR A 34 3.85 -11.91 -4.44
C TYR A 34 2.85 -10.78 -4.20
N HIS A 35 1.55 -11.02 -4.39
CA HIS A 35 0.53 -10.00 -4.16
C HIS A 35 0.44 -9.58 -2.70
N ALA A 36 0.61 -10.52 -1.76
CA ALA A 36 0.61 -10.23 -0.33
C ALA A 36 1.78 -9.32 0.07
N PHE A 37 3.02 -9.64 -0.34
CA PHE A 37 4.16 -8.76 -0.07
C PHE A 37 4.07 -7.42 -0.83
N GLN A 38 3.57 -7.42 -2.07
CA GLN A 38 3.40 -6.18 -2.84
C GLN A 38 2.38 -5.24 -2.18
N ALA A 39 1.24 -5.77 -1.74
CA ALA A 39 0.21 -5.01 -1.03
C ALA A 39 0.72 -4.51 0.34
N LEU A 40 1.46 -5.35 1.08
CA LEU A 40 2.06 -4.98 2.36
C LEU A 40 3.05 -3.81 2.19
N PHE A 41 3.97 -3.90 1.24
CA PHE A 41 4.93 -2.81 0.99
C PHE A 41 4.28 -1.55 0.44
N PHE A 42 3.22 -1.68 -0.36
CA PHE A 42 2.42 -0.54 -0.81
C PHE A 42 1.80 0.20 0.39
N GLY A 43 1.18 -0.52 1.34
CA GLY A 43 0.64 0.07 2.56
C GLY A 43 1.72 0.71 3.45
N ILE A 44 2.86 0.04 3.65
CA ILE A 44 3.99 0.58 4.42
C ILE A 44 4.53 1.87 3.77
N ALA A 45 4.72 1.87 2.45
CA ALA A 45 5.19 3.05 1.73
C ALA A 45 4.23 4.24 1.90
N PHE A 46 2.92 3.99 1.87
CA PHE A 46 1.92 5.02 2.14
C PHE A 46 2.03 5.56 3.57
N ILE A 47 2.14 4.70 4.59
CA ILE A 47 2.29 5.11 5.99
C ILE A 47 3.54 5.98 6.18
N VAL A 48 4.66 5.61 5.55
CA VAL A 48 5.91 6.40 5.60
C VAL A 48 5.70 7.78 4.99
N ILE A 49 5.11 7.87 3.79
CA ILE A 49 4.80 9.15 3.13
C ILE A 49 3.87 10.00 4.00
N TRP A 50 2.85 9.39 4.60
CA TRP A 50 1.88 10.07 5.46
C TRP A 50 2.55 10.69 6.68
N ILE A 51 3.39 9.93 7.39
CA ILE A 51 4.13 10.41 8.56
C ILE A 51 5.08 11.55 8.18
N VAL A 52 5.82 11.41 7.08
CA VAL A 52 6.76 12.43 6.60
C VAL A 52 6.02 13.74 6.28
N LEU A 53 4.91 13.68 5.53
CA LEU A 53 4.11 14.86 5.22
C LEU A 53 3.55 15.52 6.48
N TRP A 54 3.07 14.72 7.43
CA TRP A 54 2.51 15.23 8.68
C TRP A 54 3.57 15.97 9.51
N ILE A 55 4.78 15.40 9.64
CA ILE A 55 5.91 16.05 10.32
C ILE A 55 6.29 17.35 9.60
N VAL A 56 6.46 17.31 8.27
CA VAL A 56 6.86 18.49 7.48
C VAL A 56 5.83 19.61 7.63
N PHE A 57 4.54 19.32 7.48
CA PHE A 57 3.49 20.33 7.61
C PHE A 57 3.40 20.89 9.02
N THR A 58 3.59 20.06 10.04
CA THR A 58 3.65 20.50 11.44
C THR A 58 4.80 21.48 11.66
N ILE A 59 6.01 21.14 11.21
CA ILE A 59 7.20 22.01 11.32
C ILE A 59 6.97 23.34 10.61
N LEU A 60 6.46 23.32 9.37
CA LEU A 60 6.19 24.53 8.60
C LEU A 60 5.13 25.42 9.25
N THR A 61 4.07 24.82 9.78
CA THR A 61 3.01 25.55 10.48
C THR A 61 3.56 26.26 11.72
N VAL A 62 4.34 25.56 12.54
CA VAL A 62 4.96 26.15 13.73
C VAL A 62 5.96 27.25 13.36
N ALA A 63 6.84 27.00 12.38
CA ALA A 63 7.87 27.96 11.95
C ALA A 63 7.28 29.26 11.36
N THR A 64 6.08 29.18 10.78
CA THR A 64 5.38 30.32 10.17
C THR A 64 4.28 30.91 11.05
N PHE A 65 4.25 30.56 12.35
CA PHE A 65 3.21 31.00 13.28
C PHE A 65 1.78 30.74 12.78
N GLY A 66 1.58 29.64 12.06
CA GLY A 66 0.27 29.19 11.58
C GLY A 66 -0.05 29.53 10.11
N ILE A 67 0.73 30.41 9.46
CA ILE A 67 0.42 30.87 8.09
C ILE A 67 0.37 29.70 7.10
N LEU A 68 1.30 28.74 7.21
CA LEU A 68 1.33 27.56 6.32
C LEU A 68 0.43 26.40 6.78
N GLY A 69 -0.43 26.60 7.78
CA GLY A 69 -1.36 25.57 8.27
C GLY A 69 -2.34 25.06 7.21
N PHE A 70 -2.64 25.84 6.16
CA PHE A 70 -3.52 25.41 5.08
C PHE A 70 -2.96 24.22 4.28
N MET A 71 -1.66 23.92 4.36
CA MET A 71 -1.05 22.77 3.67
C MET A 71 -1.65 21.43 4.12
N PHE A 72 -2.19 21.36 5.35
CA PHE A 72 -2.91 20.18 5.83
C PHE A 72 -4.14 19.81 4.97
N LEU A 73 -4.69 20.77 4.20
CA LEU A 73 -5.77 20.51 3.23
C LEU A 73 -5.34 19.59 2.07
N LEU A 74 -4.02 19.35 1.91
CA LEU A 74 -3.50 18.41 0.93
C LEU A 74 -3.56 16.95 1.42
N LEU A 75 -3.64 16.70 2.73
CA LEU A 75 -3.64 15.34 3.27
C LEU A 75 -4.83 14.49 2.78
N PRO A 76 -6.07 14.99 2.71
CA PRO A 76 -7.19 14.25 2.11
C PRO A 76 -6.92 13.82 0.66
N ILE A 77 -6.22 14.65 -0.12
CA ILE A 77 -5.89 14.35 -1.52
C ILE A 77 -4.89 13.18 -1.58
N VAL A 78 -3.87 13.20 -0.71
CA VAL A 78 -2.90 12.11 -0.61
C VAL A 78 -3.57 10.79 -0.23
N TRP A 79 -4.52 10.84 0.71
CA TRP A 79 -5.31 9.67 1.10
C TRP A 79 -6.21 9.17 -0.04
N LEU A 80 -6.85 10.09 -0.78
CA LEU A 80 -7.68 9.74 -1.94
C LEU A 80 -6.86 9.07 -3.04
N ILE A 81 -5.67 9.58 -3.35
CA ILE A 81 -4.75 8.97 -4.32
C ILE A 81 -4.40 7.55 -3.90
N TYR A 82 -4.10 7.33 -2.62
CA TYR A 82 -3.84 5.99 -2.09
C TYR A 82 -5.03 5.05 -2.27
N ILE A 83 -6.24 5.47 -1.91
CA ILE A 83 -7.45 4.64 -2.05
C ILE A 83 -7.73 4.30 -3.52
N ILE A 84 -7.60 5.26 -4.43
CA ILE A 84 -7.78 5.01 -5.87
C ILE A 84 -6.78 3.96 -6.35
N MET A 85 -5.50 4.11 -6.02
CA MET A 85 -4.47 3.12 -6.38
C MET A 85 -4.75 1.75 -5.73
N ALA A 86 -5.13 1.74 -4.46
CA ALA A 86 -5.45 0.52 -3.73
C ALA A 86 -6.60 -0.26 -4.39
N ILE A 87 -7.67 0.42 -4.82
CA ILE A 87 -8.80 -0.18 -5.52
C ILE A 87 -8.36 -0.71 -6.89
N VAL A 88 -7.61 0.08 -7.67
CA VAL A 88 -7.11 -0.36 -8.99
C VAL A 88 -6.25 -1.63 -8.84
N TYR A 89 -5.37 -1.66 -7.84
CA TYR A 89 -4.53 -2.81 -7.57
C TYR A 89 -5.31 -4.01 -7.01
N ALA A 90 -6.30 -3.78 -6.16
CA ALA A 90 -7.20 -4.82 -5.67
C ALA A 90 -7.95 -5.50 -6.82
N VAL A 91 -8.51 -4.72 -7.75
CA VAL A 91 -9.23 -5.25 -8.93
C VAL A 91 -8.29 -6.08 -9.81
N LYS A 92 -7.06 -5.61 -10.07
CA LYS A 92 -6.07 -6.38 -10.85
C LYS A 92 -5.65 -7.67 -10.14
N ALA A 93 -5.43 -7.61 -8.84
CA ALA A 93 -5.09 -8.78 -8.03
C ALA A 93 -6.23 -9.81 -8.00
N TYR A 94 -7.48 -9.35 -7.89
CA TYR A 94 -8.66 -10.22 -7.95
C TYR A 94 -8.77 -10.96 -9.29
N LYS A 95 -8.45 -10.28 -10.39
CA LYS A 95 -8.37 -10.89 -11.73
C LYS A 95 -7.18 -11.86 -11.90
N GLY A 96 -6.27 -11.93 -10.94
CA GLY A 96 -5.06 -12.75 -11.01
C GLY A 96 -3.98 -12.15 -11.93
N GLU A 97 -4.07 -10.86 -12.24
CA GLU A 97 -3.09 -10.19 -13.09
C GLU A 97 -1.80 -9.92 -12.30
N LYS A 98 -0.65 -10.33 -12.83
CA LYS A 98 0.65 -9.91 -12.30
C LYS A 98 1.01 -8.51 -12.77
N PHE A 99 0.84 -7.53 -11.89
CA PHE A 99 1.26 -6.15 -12.13
C PHE A 99 2.38 -5.74 -11.18
N LYS A 100 3.10 -4.69 -11.56
CA LYS A 100 4.22 -4.13 -10.81
C LYS A 100 3.80 -2.79 -10.20
N VAL A 101 3.76 -2.72 -8.87
CA VAL A 101 3.65 -1.42 -8.18
C VAL A 101 5.03 -0.74 -8.19
N PRO A 102 5.13 0.53 -8.61
CA PRO A 102 6.40 1.26 -8.61
C PRO A 102 7.09 1.22 -7.24
N PHE A 103 8.42 1.17 -7.25
CA PHE A 103 9.30 1.10 -6.08
C PHE A 103 9.21 -0.18 -5.23
N VAL A 104 8.04 -0.78 -5.04
CA VAL A 104 7.83 -1.90 -4.11
C VAL A 104 7.83 -3.29 -4.76
N HIS A 105 7.51 -3.39 -6.06
CA HIS A 105 7.39 -4.70 -6.74
C HIS A 105 8.66 -5.56 -6.70
N LYS A 106 9.86 -4.93 -6.77
CA LYS A 106 11.13 -5.66 -6.75
C LYS A 106 11.33 -6.41 -5.44
N PHE A 107 11.01 -5.76 -4.31
CA PHE A 107 11.09 -6.36 -2.99
C PHE A 107 10.11 -7.53 -2.85
N ALA A 108 8.85 -7.31 -3.29
CA ALA A 108 7.83 -8.36 -3.28
C ALA A 108 8.23 -9.57 -4.13
N TYR A 109 8.74 -9.34 -5.34
CA TYR A 109 9.20 -10.38 -6.25
C TYR A 109 10.34 -11.21 -5.64
N ASN A 110 11.37 -10.55 -5.10
CA ASN A 110 12.52 -11.23 -4.51
C ASN A 110 12.13 -12.11 -3.31
N ILE A 111 11.13 -11.71 -2.52
CA ILE A 111 10.67 -12.53 -1.38
C ILE A 111 9.79 -13.69 -1.85
N ALA A 112 8.93 -13.46 -2.85
CA ALA A 112 7.99 -14.47 -3.32
C ALA A 112 8.65 -15.58 -4.15
N TYR A 113 9.70 -15.25 -4.91
CA TYR A 113 10.33 -16.16 -5.87
C TYR A 113 11.72 -16.66 -5.47
N LYS A 114 12.20 -16.27 -4.29
CA LYS A 114 13.32 -16.96 -3.62
C LYS A 114 12.88 -18.31 -3.09
#